data_AF-A0A960K1S9-F1
#
_entry.id   AF-A0A960K1S9-F1
#
_cell.length_a   1.000
_cell.length_b   1.000
_cell.length_c   1.000
_cell.angle_alpha   90.00
_cell.angle_beta   90.00
_cell.angle_gamma   90.00
#
_symmetry.space_group_name_H-M   'P 1'
#
loop_
_entity.id
_entity.type
_entity.pdbx_description
1 polymer ?
#
loop_
_entity_poly.entity_id
_entity_poly.type
_entity_poly.pdbx_seq_one_letter_code
_entity_poly.pdbx_strand_id
1 'polypeptide(L)'
;MLLEASMGQGSRLAAGRLGRWAGLLGLGSLLACGTAGTGGDGGSPLRDYGIEIFNRGSDVIHEAQVSFGSYRSRPTGPGPGRSTGESLIEEPVPEVAVLQWRDAGGTAYRREVEVLKHMPEGFAGNIVFEIGDGDQVQVQFRAWPDPGF
;
A
#
# COMPACT_ATOMS: atom_id res chain seq x y z
N MET A 1 -1.65 49.83 33.68
CA MET A 1 -3.08 49.83 33.39
C MET A 1 -3.54 48.38 33.37
N LEU A 2 -4.31 47.98 34.38
CA LEU A 2 -5.02 46.71 34.46
C LEU A 2 -6.27 46.79 33.59
N LEU A 3 -6.61 45.70 32.89
CA LEU A 3 -8.01 45.34 32.64
C LEU A 3 -8.16 43.83 32.82
N GLU A 4 -8.85 43.48 33.90
CA GLU A 4 -9.54 42.21 34.10
C GLU A 4 -10.84 42.17 33.28
N ALA A 5 -11.22 40.97 32.83
CA ALA A 5 -12.57 40.38 32.94
C ALA A 5 -12.55 39.05 32.15
N SER A 6 -12.62 37.86 32.76
CA SER A 6 -13.68 37.27 33.59
C SER A 6 -14.63 36.37 32.76
N MET A 7 -14.60 35.10 33.14
CA MET A 7 -15.69 34.12 33.23
C MET A 7 -16.42 33.62 31.97
N GLY A 8 -16.30 32.30 31.79
CA GLY A 8 -17.23 31.43 31.06
C GLY A 8 -17.11 30.00 31.56
N GLN A 9 -17.71 29.72 32.72
CA GLN A 9 -17.78 28.43 33.40
C GLN A 9 -19.00 27.62 32.91
N GLY A 10 -18.85 26.31 32.74
CA GLY A 10 -19.97 25.38 32.53
C GLY A 10 -19.51 24.03 31.97
N SER A 11 -19.04 23.10 32.81
CA SER A 11 -19.83 22.12 33.56
C SER A 11 -20.20 20.85 32.80
N ARG A 12 -19.56 19.75 33.28
CA ARG A 12 -20.16 18.45 33.65
C ARG A 12 -20.23 17.31 32.61
N LEU A 13 -19.38 16.32 32.90
CA LEU A 13 -19.71 14.91 33.22
C LEU A 13 -20.58 14.12 32.24
N ALA A 14 -20.01 13.04 31.68
CA ALA A 14 -20.73 11.78 31.50
C ALA A 14 -19.77 10.59 31.68
N ALA A 15 -19.97 9.86 32.77
CA ALA A 15 -19.45 8.54 33.02
C ALA A 15 -20.47 7.47 32.56
N GLY A 16 -19.99 6.28 32.22
CA GLY A 16 -20.80 5.09 31.89
C GLY A 16 -20.49 4.60 30.48
N ARG A 17 -20.33 3.31 30.19
CA ARG A 17 -20.87 2.14 30.87
C ARG A 17 -20.15 0.90 30.31
N LEU A 18 -19.66 0.03 31.20
CA LEU A 18 -19.17 -1.31 30.86
C LEU A 18 -20.33 -2.15 30.30
N GLY A 19 -20.21 -2.62 29.07
CA GLY A 19 -21.14 -3.56 28.45
C GLY A 19 -20.52 -4.95 28.35
N ARG A 20 -20.83 -5.82 29.33
CA ARG A 20 -20.73 -7.28 29.21
C ARG A 20 -21.72 -7.73 28.15
N TRP A 21 -21.30 -8.54 27.18
CA TRP A 21 -22.17 -9.42 26.43
C TRP A 21 -21.60 -10.83 26.43
N ALA A 22 -22.39 -11.75 26.98
CA ALA A 22 -22.20 -13.19 26.98
C ALA A 22 -23.49 -13.83 26.47
N GLY A 23 -23.35 -14.94 25.73
CA GLY A 23 -24.45 -15.76 25.18
C GLY A 23 -24.62 -15.51 23.67
N LEU A 24 -24.80 -16.49 22.80
CA LEU A 24 -25.40 -17.81 22.98
C LEU A 24 -24.88 -18.81 21.93
N LEU A 25 -25.02 -20.08 22.29
CA LEU A 25 -24.84 -21.28 21.48
C LEU A 25 -25.65 -21.27 20.17
N GLY A 26 -25.06 -21.82 19.12
CA GLY A 26 -25.75 -22.20 17.88
C GLY A 26 -25.09 -23.44 17.27
N LEU A 27 -25.59 -24.62 17.65
CA LEU A 27 -25.40 -25.89 16.94
C LEU A 27 -26.12 -25.82 15.60
N GLY A 28 -25.44 -26.17 14.51
CA GLY A 28 -26.04 -26.25 13.18
C GLY A 28 -25.08 -26.85 12.17
N SER A 29 -24.98 -28.18 12.16
CA SER A 29 -24.31 -28.96 11.13
C SER A 29 -24.93 -28.72 9.75
N LEU A 30 -24.13 -28.32 8.76
CA LEU A 30 -24.46 -28.47 7.34
C LEU A 30 -23.22 -28.92 6.55
N LEU A 31 -23.36 -30.14 6.05
CA LEU A 31 -22.82 -30.77 4.85
C LEU A 31 -21.64 -30.12 4.09
N ALA A 32 -20.63 -30.96 3.90
CA ALA A 32 -20.00 -31.35 2.63
C ALA A 32 -19.70 -30.24 1.60
N CYS A 33 -18.44 -30.14 1.18
CA CYS A 33 -18.00 -30.60 -0.13
C CYS A 33 -16.54 -30.16 -0.36
N GLY A 34 -15.71 -31.11 -0.77
CA GLY A 34 -14.77 -30.86 -1.86
C GLY A 34 -13.47 -30.11 -1.54
N THR A 35 -12.40 -30.74 -2.03
CA THR A 35 -11.14 -30.12 -2.44
C THR A 35 -10.27 -29.53 -1.33
N ALA A 36 -9.52 -30.43 -0.67
CA ALA A 36 -8.09 -30.17 -0.55
C ALA A 36 -7.52 -30.12 -1.97
N GLY A 37 -7.66 -28.97 -2.62
CA GLY A 37 -6.83 -28.64 -3.77
C GLY A 37 -5.41 -28.60 -3.25
N THR A 38 -4.64 -29.64 -3.59
CA THR A 38 -3.19 -29.52 -3.77
C THR A 38 -2.94 -28.14 -4.35
N GLY A 39 -2.23 -27.30 -3.57
CA GLY A 39 -1.90 -25.94 -3.93
C GLY A 39 -1.44 -25.94 -5.38
N GLY A 40 -2.22 -25.25 -6.21
CA GLY A 40 -1.76 -24.98 -7.55
C GLY A 40 -0.45 -24.23 -7.40
N ASP A 41 0.63 -24.85 -7.83
CA ASP A 41 1.75 -24.19 -8.49
C ASP A 41 1.20 -23.39 -9.69
N GLY A 42 0.32 -22.43 -9.42
CA GLY A 42 0.09 -21.27 -10.26
C GLY A 42 1.21 -20.30 -9.97
N GLY A 43 2.45 -20.77 -10.15
CA GLY A 43 3.61 -19.90 -10.14
C GLY A 43 3.36 -18.88 -11.23
N SER A 44 2.93 -17.68 -10.85
CA SER A 44 2.99 -16.52 -11.73
C SER A 44 4.35 -16.59 -12.40
N PRO A 45 4.41 -16.64 -13.74
CA PRO A 45 5.70 -16.77 -14.42
C PRO A 45 6.60 -15.68 -13.85
N LEU A 46 7.80 -16.04 -13.40
CA LEU A 46 8.83 -15.07 -13.03
C LEU A 46 9.01 -14.21 -14.28
N ARG A 47 8.46 -12.99 -14.24
CA ARG A 47 8.62 -12.01 -15.31
C ARG A 47 9.83 -11.18 -14.95
N ASP A 48 10.65 -10.84 -15.93
CA ASP A 48 11.71 -9.88 -15.71
C ASP A 48 11.08 -8.51 -15.48
N TYR A 49 11.02 -8.08 -14.23
CA TYR A 49 10.52 -6.75 -13.88
C TYR A 49 11.37 -6.04 -12.83
N GLY A 50 11.34 -4.71 -12.90
CA GLY A 50 11.85 -3.81 -11.87
C GLY A 50 10.71 -3.08 -11.16
N ILE A 51 11.03 -2.42 -10.05
CA ILE A 51 10.10 -1.56 -9.32
C ILE A 51 10.67 -0.16 -9.27
N GLU A 52 9.81 0.81 -9.57
CA GLU A 52 10.11 2.23 -9.42
C GLU A 52 9.05 2.89 -8.54
N ILE A 53 9.47 3.80 -7.67
CA ILE A 53 8.59 4.73 -6.96
C ILE A 53 8.81 6.11 -7.56
N PHE A 54 7.76 6.73 -8.08
CA PHE A 54 7.81 8.05 -8.69
C PHE A 54 6.99 9.04 -7.88
N ASN A 55 7.59 10.16 -7.51
CA ASN A 55 6.87 11.24 -6.87
C ASN A 55 6.28 12.17 -7.93
N ARG A 56 4.98 12.05 -8.16
CA ARG A 56 4.18 12.92 -9.04
C ARG A 56 3.58 14.11 -8.30
N GLY A 57 3.54 14.06 -6.97
CA GLY A 57 3.05 15.12 -6.12
C GLY A 57 3.97 16.34 -6.08
N SER A 58 3.48 17.39 -5.43
CA SER A 58 4.20 18.66 -5.25
C SER A 58 5.12 18.65 -4.03
N ASP A 59 4.86 17.79 -3.05
CA ASP A 59 5.61 17.68 -1.80
C ASP A 59 6.75 16.67 -1.86
N VAL A 60 7.78 16.88 -1.02
CA VAL A 60 8.85 15.91 -0.83
C VAL A 60 8.32 14.68 -0.09
N ILE A 61 8.70 13.50 -0.57
CA ILE A 61 8.50 12.24 0.14
C ILE A 61 9.79 11.92 0.88
N HIS A 62 9.73 11.86 2.21
CA HIS A 62 10.93 11.57 3.02
C HIS A 62 11.34 10.11 2.90
N GLU A 63 10.36 9.22 2.88
CA GLU A 63 10.56 7.79 2.85
C GLU A 63 9.38 7.13 2.12
N ALA A 64 9.67 6.22 1.21
CA ALA A 64 8.72 5.38 0.51
C ALA A 64 9.30 3.98 0.30
N GLN A 65 8.44 2.97 0.42
CA GLN A 65 8.79 1.57 0.32
C GLN A 65 7.63 0.78 -0.28
N VAL A 66 7.96 -0.18 -1.14
CA VAL A 66 7.04 -1.18 -1.68
C VAL A 66 7.34 -2.53 -1.05
N SER A 67 6.29 -3.30 -0.73
CA SER A 67 6.42 -4.67 -0.23
C SER A 67 5.31 -5.57 -0.73
N PHE A 68 5.64 -6.83 -1.00
CA PHE A 68 4.70 -7.91 -1.33
C PHE A 68 5.37 -9.26 -1.10
N GLY A 69 4.62 -10.29 -0.71
CA GLY A 69 5.21 -11.60 -0.37
C GLY A 69 6.37 -11.44 0.62
N SER A 70 7.53 -11.94 0.25
CA SER A 70 8.78 -11.79 1.01
C SER A 70 9.62 -10.57 0.60
N TYR A 71 9.30 -9.94 -0.54
CA TYR A 71 10.02 -8.78 -1.04
C TYR A 71 9.68 -7.50 -0.26
N ARG A 72 10.73 -6.72 0.02
CA ARG A 72 10.62 -5.38 0.59
C ARG A 72 11.71 -4.51 -0.01
N SER A 73 11.30 -3.41 -0.65
CA SER A 73 12.24 -2.48 -1.26
C SER A 73 13.04 -1.71 -0.22
N ARG A 74 14.20 -1.18 -0.60
CA ARG A 74 14.88 -0.19 0.26
C ARG A 74 14.01 1.06 0.44
N PRO A 75 13.96 1.66 1.64
CA PRO A 75 13.28 2.94 1.82
C PRO A 75 13.99 4.03 1.02
N THR A 76 13.24 4.82 0.25
CA THR A 76 13.78 5.90 -0.59
C THR A 76 12.93 7.15 -0.49
N GLY A 77 13.53 8.33 -0.62
CA GLY A 77 12.81 9.61 -0.56
C GLY A 77 12.85 10.36 -1.89
N PRO A 78 12.02 10.00 -2.90
CA PRO A 78 12.00 10.72 -4.17
C PRO A 78 11.45 12.13 -3.97
N GLY A 79 12.24 13.14 -4.37
CA GLY A 79 11.75 14.51 -4.48
C GLY A 79 10.71 14.67 -5.62
N PRO A 80 9.98 15.79 -5.67
CA PRO A 80 8.97 16.03 -6.70
C PRO A 80 9.51 15.84 -8.12
N GLY A 81 8.78 15.08 -8.94
CA GLY A 81 9.14 14.76 -10.32
C GLY A 81 10.35 13.82 -10.46
N ARG A 82 10.74 13.11 -9.40
CA ARG A 82 11.85 12.14 -9.42
C ARG A 82 11.34 10.72 -9.20
N SER A 83 12.01 9.77 -9.83
CA SER A 83 11.86 8.34 -9.53
C SER A 83 13.06 7.81 -8.76
N THR A 84 12.79 6.82 -7.94
CA THR A 84 13.79 5.92 -7.35
C THR A 84 13.40 4.51 -7.78
N GLY A 85 14.38 3.72 -8.22
CA GLY A 85 14.14 2.37 -8.71
C GLY A 85 15.12 1.38 -8.09
N GLU A 86 14.67 0.14 -7.96
CA GLU A 86 15.56 -0.99 -7.69
C GLU A 86 15.77 -1.83 -8.96
N SER A 87 16.88 -2.58 -8.95
CA SER A 87 17.22 -3.52 -10.01
C SER A 87 16.22 -4.69 -10.08
N LEU A 88 16.41 -5.56 -11.09
CA LEU A 88 15.59 -6.74 -11.37
C LEU A 88 15.12 -7.47 -10.10
N ILE A 89 13.83 -7.79 -10.05
CA ILE A 89 13.20 -8.50 -8.94
C ILE A 89 13.03 -9.97 -9.33
N GLU A 90 13.60 -10.87 -8.53
CA GLU A 90 13.54 -12.33 -8.73
C GLU A 90 12.32 -12.98 -8.05
N GLU A 91 11.30 -12.19 -7.74
CA GLU A 91 10.07 -12.64 -7.09
C GLU A 91 8.92 -12.69 -8.10
N PRO A 92 7.90 -13.53 -7.89
CA PRO A 92 6.73 -13.52 -8.77
C PRO A 92 6.02 -12.17 -8.72
N VAL A 93 5.52 -11.74 -9.86
CA VAL A 93 4.68 -10.52 -9.95
C VAL A 93 3.52 -10.65 -8.96
N PRO A 94 3.35 -9.69 -8.03
CA PRO A 94 2.30 -9.77 -7.04
C PRO A 94 0.92 -9.45 -7.65
N GLU A 95 -0.12 -10.08 -7.11
CA GLU A 95 -1.50 -9.62 -7.35
C GLU A 95 -1.73 -8.23 -6.74
N VAL A 96 -1.24 -8.05 -5.51
CA VAL A 96 -1.35 -6.81 -4.73
C VAL A 96 0.00 -6.47 -4.12
N ALA A 97 0.41 -5.21 -4.27
CA ALA A 97 1.58 -4.65 -3.60
C ALA A 97 1.17 -3.61 -2.55
N VAL A 98 1.92 -3.52 -1.46
CA VAL A 98 1.71 -2.52 -0.42
C VAL A 98 2.73 -1.40 -0.62
N LEU A 99 2.25 -0.19 -0.90
CA LEU A 99 3.03 1.03 -0.94
C LEU A 99 2.86 1.79 0.39
N GLN A 100 3.97 2.11 1.03
CA GLN A 100 4.00 2.91 2.26
C GLN A 100 4.91 4.11 2.04
N TRP A 101 4.49 5.28 2.51
CA TRP A 101 5.32 6.47 2.41
C TRP A 101 5.04 7.48 3.52
N ARG A 102 5.94 8.45 3.67
CA ARG A 102 5.83 9.57 4.59
C ARG A 102 6.00 10.89 3.85
N ASP A 103 5.03 11.79 4.00
CA ASP A 103 5.08 13.13 3.42
C ASP A 103 6.08 14.06 4.15
N ALA A 104 6.25 15.27 3.63
CA ALA A 104 7.12 16.29 4.20
C ALA A 104 6.72 16.70 5.63
N GLY A 105 5.43 16.61 5.98
CA GLY A 105 4.87 16.91 7.30
C GLY A 105 5.03 15.78 8.33
N GLY A 106 5.53 14.63 7.89
CA GLY A 106 5.71 13.45 8.73
C GLY A 106 4.51 12.51 8.81
N THR A 107 3.44 12.79 8.06
CA THR A 107 2.25 11.94 7.96
C THR A 107 2.60 10.66 7.22
N ALA A 108 2.28 9.52 7.83
CA ALA A 108 2.49 8.20 7.23
C ALA A 108 1.24 7.73 6.49
N TYR A 109 1.44 7.22 5.28
CA TYR A 109 0.41 6.68 4.41
C TYR A 109 0.71 5.22 4.07
N ARG A 110 -0.36 4.46 3.81
CA ARG A 110 -0.30 3.07 3.35
C ARG A 110 -1.42 2.80 2.36
N ARG A 111 -1.08 2.23 1.21
CA ARG A 111 -2.02 1.82 0.17
C ARG A 111 -1.70 0.42 -0.33
N GLU A 112 -2.74 -0.34 -0.55
CA GLU A 112 -2.68 -1.61 -1.27
C GLU A 112 -3.05 -1.33 -2.71
N VAL A 113 -2.24 -1.81 -3.65
CA VAL A 113 -2.38 -1.52 -5.06
C VAL A 113 -2.45 -2.82 -5.84
N GLU A 114 -3.55 -2.99 -6.59
CA GLU A 114 -3.70 -4.11 -7.52
C GLU A 114 -2.68 -3.95 -8.66
N VAL A 115 -1.80 -4.94 -8.84
CA VAL A 115 -0.74 -4.89 -9.86
C VAL A 115 -1.09 -5.81 -11.02
N LEU A 116 -1.25 -7.12 -10.75
CA LEU A 116 -1.44 -8.13 -11.79
C LEU A 116 -2.66 -7.85 -12.68
N LYS A 117 -3.75 -7.35 -12.09
CA LYS A 117 -5.00 -7.01 -12.78
C LYS A 117 -4.84 -5.98 -13.89
N HIS A 118 -3.87 -5.08 -13.74
CA HIS A 118 -3.62 -3.99 -14.67
C HIS A 118 -2.39 -4.23 -15.55
N MET A 119 -1.64 -5.30 -15.28
CA MET A 119 -0.40 -5.60 -15.98
C MET A 119 -0.69 -6.09 -17.41
N PRO A 120 -0.01 -5.53 -18.43
CA PRO A 120 -0.10 -6.04 -19.79
C PRO A 120 0.34 -7.52 -19.91
N GLU A 121 -0.28 -8.24 -20.83
CA GLU A 121 0.17 -9.60 -21.17
C GLU A 121 1.60 -9.55 -21.73
N GLY A 122 2.45 -10.51 -21.31
CA GLY A 122 3.85 -10.55 -21.72
C GLY A 122 4.73 -9.39 -21.25
N PHE A 123 4.27 -8.55 -20.30
CA PHE A 123 5.04 -7.41 -19.80
C PHE A 123 6.42 -7.80 -19.25
N ALA A 124 7.45 -7.11 -19.74
CA ALA A 124 8.79 -7.04 -19.17
C ALA A 124 9.20 -5.56 -19.07
N GLY A 125 9.64 -5.11 -17.90
CA GLY A 125 9.87 -3.69 -17.65
C GLY A 125 9.73 -3.29 -16.18
N ASN A 126 9.52 -2.00 -15.94
CA ASN A 126 9.33 -1.48 -14.59
C ASN A 126 7.85 -1.28 -14.24
N ILE A 127 7.47 -1.74 -13.05
CA ILE A 127 6.20 -1.38 -12.40
C ILE A 127 6.46 -0.09 -11.62
N VAL A 128 5.81 0.98 -12.03
CA VAL A 128 6.01 2.33 -11.49
C VAL A 128 4.85 2.68 -10.56
N PHE A 129 5.14 2.84 -9.28
CA PHE A 129 4.22 3.32 -8.26
C PHE A 129 4.31 4.85 -8.19
N GLU A 130 3.31 5.54 -8.71
CA GLU A 130 3.24 6.99 -8.71
C GLU A 130 2.50 7.49 -7.46
N ILE A 131 3.17 8.30 -6.64
CA ILE A 131 2.57 8.96 -5.48
C ILE A 131 2.23 10.39 -5.88
N GLY A 132 0.94 10.73 -5.85
CA GLY A 132 0.44 12.08 -6.08
C GLY A 132 0.33 12.89 -4.79
N ASP A 133 -0.37 14.02 -4.84
CA ASP A 133 -0.65 14.82 -3.64
C ASP A 133 -1.62 14.08 -2.69
N GLY A 134 -1.38 14.21 -1.38
CA GLY A 134 -2.16 13.55 -0.34
C GLY A 134 -1.98 12.04 -0.35
N ASP A 135 -3.08 11.29 -0.48
CA ASP A 135 -3.11 9.83 -0.43
C ASP A 135 -3.25 9.15 -1.80
N GLN A 136 -3.10 9.90 -2.89
CA GLN A 136 -3.31 9.42 -4.25
C GLN A 136 -2.16 8.54 -4.72
N VAL A 137 -2.50 7.35 -5.24
CA VAL A 137 -1.55 6.40 -5.82
C VAL A 137 -2.05 5.91 -7.15
N GLN A 138 -1.16 5.85 -8.14
CA GLN A 138 -1.40 5.21 -9.44
C GLN A 138 -0.28 4.20 -9.73
N VAL A 139 -0.58 3.19 -10.53
CA VAL A 139 0.43 2.25 -11.05
C VAL A 139 0.49 2.39 -12.55
N GLN A 140 1.72 2.48 -13.07
CA GLN A 140 2.02 2.47 -14.48
C GLN A 140 2.99 1.33 -14.81
N PHE A 141 2.93 0.85 -16.05
CA PHE A 141 3.81 -0.20 -16.56
C PHE A 141 4.68 0.40 -17.65
N ARG A 142 5.98 0.48 -17.38
CA ARG A 142 6.96 1.03 -18.32
C ARG A 142 7.78 -0.12 -18.88
N ALA A 143 7.51 -0.51 -20.12
CA ALA A 143 8.33 -1.49 -20.81
C ALA A 143 9.78 -1.00 -20.90
N TRP A 144 10.76 -1.90 -20.77
CA TRP A 144 12.12 -1.55 -21.11
C TRP A 144 12.20 -1.26 -22.62
N PRO A 145 13.10 -0.34 -23.04
CA PRO A 145 13.37 -0.21 -24.47
C PRO A 145 13.73 -1.58 -25.00
N ASP A 146 13.01 -2.03 -26.03
CA ASP A 146 13.37 -3.23 -26.77
C ASP A 146 14.85 -3.05 -27.18
N PRO A 147 15.73 -4.02 -26.89
CA PRO A 147 17.16 -3.85 -27.16
C PRO A 147 17.46 -3.69 -28.65
N GLY A 148 16.47 -3.79 -29.55
CA GLY A 148 16.61 -3.45 -30.95
C GLY A 148 17.67 -4.31 -31.60
N PHE A 149 17.32 -5.56 -31.88
CA PHE A 149 18.10 -6.42 -32.77
C PHE A 149 17.86 -6.05 -34.24
#